data_AF-A0A494Y0T3-F1
#
_entry.id   AF-A0A494Y0T3-F1
#
_cell.length_a   1.000
_cell.length_b   1.000
_cell.length_c   1.000
_cell.angle_alpha   90.00
_cell.angle_beta   90.00
_cell.angle_gamma   90.00
#
_symmetry.space_group_name_H-M   'P 1'
#
loop_
_entity.id
_entity.type
_entity.pdbx_description
1 polymer ?
#
loop_
_entity_poly.entity_id
_entity_poly.type
_entity_poly.pdbx_seq_one_letter_code
_entity_poly.pdbx_strand_id
1 'polypeptide(L)'
;MARINLSINDDLFELLSNDAGRHNCTVNVYLISLIEGLYLQDPFDYEAALSKLIAEAKIRPLNAEFILFDLPSFKEICIAKAENANLKPSMVRARLGKSFNKLVEKKMVGSVRRVRNEDGSLKFISSTAVFIRKAEEDLEDAMHRIDK
;
A
#
# COMPACT_ATOMS: atom_id res chain seq x y z
N MET A 1 -0.18 9.74 -21.19
CA MET A 1 -0.12 8.27 -21.02
C MET A 1 -1.11 7.66 -21.98
N ALA A 2 -0.73 6.59 -22.66
CA ALA A 2 -1.67 5.80 -23.45
C ALA A 2 -2.75 5.22 -22.51
N ARG A 3 -3.99 5.17 -23.00
CA ARG A 3 -5.13 4.57 -22.29
C ARG A 3 -5.66 3.42 -23.14
N ILE A 4 -5.93 2.30 -22.48
CA ILE A 4 -6.54 1.12 -23.09
C ILE A 4 -7.84 0.86 -22.33
N ASN A 5 -8.94 0.73 -23.06
CA ASN A 5 -10.21 0.25 -22.52
C ASN A 5 -10.33 -1.22 -22.92
N LEU A 6 -10.42 -2.10 -21.93
CA LEU A 6 -10.48 -3.54 -22.13
C LEU A 6 -11.83 -4.05 -21.64
N SER A 7 -12.53 -4.81 -22.47
CA SER A 7 -13.73 -5.55 -22.09
C SER A 7 -13.39 -7.03 -22.01
N ILE A 8 -13.70 -7.65 -20.88
CA ILE A 8 -13.53 -9.08 -20.60
C ILE A 8 -14.86 -9.63 -20.06
N ASN A 9 -15.03 -10.95 -20.10
CA ASN A 9 -16.20 -11.58 -19.48
C ASN A 9 -16.09 -11.57 -17.94
N ASP A 10 -17.23 -11.77 -17.28
CA ASP A 10 -17.34 -11.68 -15.82
C ASP A 10 -16.48 -12.76 -15.12
N ASP A 11 -16.44 -13.97 -15.66
CA ASP A 11 -15.63 -15.07 -15.13
C ASP A 11 -14.14 -14.71 -15.06
N LEU A 12 -13.58 -14.13 -16.14
CA LEU A 12 -12.19 -13.70 -16.16
C LEU A 12 -11.96 -12.52 -15.21
N PHE A 13 -12.93 -11.61 -15.09
CA PHE A 13 -12.83 -10.49 -14.15
C PHE A 13 -12.82 -10.95 -12.68
N GLU A 14 -13.61 -11.97 -12.33
CA GLU A 14 -13.60 -12.57 -10.99
C GLU A 14 -12.25 -13.23 -10.68
N LEU A 15 -11.70 -14.02 -11.62
CA LEU A 15 -10.38 -14.63 -11.45
C LEU A 15 -9.29 -13.56 -11.20
N LEU A 16 -9.27 -12.50 -12.02
CA LEU A 16 -8.34 -11.39 -11.86
C LEU A 16 -8.57 -10.61 -10.56
N SER A 17 -9.82 -10.45 -10.13
CA SER A 17 -10.17 -9.80 -8.86
C SER A 17 -9.70 -10.60 -7.65
N ASN A 18 -9.84 -11.93 -7.70
CA ASN A 18 -9.38 -12.82 -6.65
C ASN A 18 -7.85 -12.77 -6.52
N ASP A 19 -7.12 -12.87 -7.62
CA ASP A 19 -5.67 -12.78 -7.61
C ASP A 19 -5.17 -11.38 -7.20
N ALA A 20 -5.76 -10.31 -7.73
CA ALA A 20 -5.46 -8.95 -7.27
C ALA A 20 -5.72 -8.80 -5.76
N GLY A 21 -6.75 -9.47 -5.24
CA GLY A 21 -7.06 -9.58 -3.82
C GLY A 21 -5.94 -10.25 -3.02
N ARG A 22 -5.41 -11.38 -3.51
CA ARG A 22 -4.28 -12.11 -2.92
C ARG A 22 -3.01 -11.26 -2.87
N HIS A 23 -2.71 -10.53 -3.95
CA HIS A 23 -1.58 -9.60 -4.03
C HIS A 23 -1.86 -8.21 -3.41
N ASN A 24 -3.00 -8.05 -2.73
CA ASN A 24 -3.39 -6.81 -2.05
C ASN A 24 -3.33 -5.54 -2.90
N CYS A 25 -3.66 -5.66 -4.18
CA CYS A 25 -3.74 -4.56 -5.13
C CYS A 25 -5.17 -4.44 -5.71
N THR A 26 -5.34 -3.61 -6.73
CA THR A 26 -6.58 -3.53 -7.51
C THR A 26 -6.41 -4.30 -8.82
N VAL A 27 -7.51 -4.71 -9.44
CA VAL A 27 -7.48 -5.41 -10.74
C VAL A 27 -6.63 -4.65 -11.76
N ASN A 28 -6.81 -3.33 -11.86
CA ASN A 28 -6.02 -2.51 -12.78
C ASN A 28 -4.52 -2.54 -12.47
N VAL A 29 -4.11 -2.54 -11.19
CA VAL A 29 -2.69 -2.62 -10.83
C VAL A 29 -2.16 -4.00 -11.17
N TYR A 30 -2.90 -5.06 -10.84
CA TYR A 30 -2.52 -6.43 -11.14
C TYR A 30 -2.35 -6.67 -12.65
N LEU A 31 -3.31 -6.21 -13.45
CA LEU A 31 -3.30 -6.35 -14.90
C LEU A 31 -2.13 -5.59 -15.54
N ILE A 32 -1.80 -4.42 -15.01
CA ILE A 32 -0.63 -3.68 -15.45
C ILE A 32 0.65 -4.45 -15.09
N SER A 33 0.78 -4.99 -13.88
CA SER A 33 1.94 -5.79 -13.49
C SER A 33 2.13 -7.03 -14.39
N LEU A 34 1.03 -7.71 -14.75
CA LEU A 34 1.07 -8.84 -15.68
C LEU A 34 1.56 -8.42 -17.07
N ILE A 35 1.03 -7.33 -17.63
CA ILE A 35 1.45 -6.80 -18.94
C ILE A 35 2.91 -6.32 -18.89
N GLU A 36 3.31 -5.62 -17.83
CA GLU A 36 4.68 -5.18 -17.61
C GLU A 36 5.62 -6.40 -17.56
N GLY A 37 5.26 -7.47 -16.85
CA GLY A 37 6.06 -8.71 -16.82
C GLY A 37 6.14 -9.47 -18.15
N LEU A 38 5.13 -9.34 -19.02
CA LEU A 38 5.13 -9.96 -20.35
C LEU A 38 6.00 -9.19 -21.36
N TYR A 39 6.11 -7.86 -21.24
CA TYR A 39 6.67 -7.00 -22.29
C TYR A 39 7.87 -6.15 -21.87
N LEU A 40 8.15 -5.99 -20.58
CA LEU A 40 9.31 -5.24 -20.09
C LEU A 40 10.41 -6.21 -19.62
N GLN A 41 11.64 -5.96 -20.06
CA GLN A 41 12.83 -6.59 -19.49
C GLN A 41 13.07 -5.92 -18.13
N ASP A 42 12.91 -6.68 -17.04
CA ASP A 42 13.05 -6.26 -15.62
C ASP A 42 11.90 -5.38 -15.06
N PRO A 43 10.66 -5.88 -14.92
CA PRO A 43 9.56 -5.10 -14.35
C PRO A 43 9.81 -4.72 -12.88
N PHE A 44 9.32 -3.56 -12.46
CA PHE A 44 9.41 -3.16 -11.04
C PHE A 44 8.64 -4.15 -10.15
N ASP A 45 9.34 -4.77 -9.19
CA ASP A 45 8.75 -5.71 -8.25
C ASP A 45 7.98 -4.99 -7.13
N TYR A 46 6.68 -4.78 -7.38
CA TYR A 46 5.77 -4.17 -6.41
C TYR A 46 5.58 -5.02 -5.15
N GLU A 47 5.71 -6.34 -5.23
CA GLU A 47 5.45 -7.25 -4.11
C GLU A 47 6.64 -7.24 -3.14
N ALA A 48 7.86 -7.33 -3.66
CA ALA A 48 9.07 -7.18 -2.86
C ALA A 48 9.15 -5.80 -2.22
N ALA A 49 8.85 -4.74 -2.99
CA ALA A 49 8.82 -3.37 -2.47
C ALA A 49 7.79 -3.23 -1.33
N LEU A 50 6.58 -3.76 -1.51
CA LEU A 50 5.54 -3.70 -0.48
C LEU A 50 5.93 -4.50 0.78
N SER A 51 6.51 -5.68 0.61
CA SER A 51 6.99 -6.53 1.72
C SER A 51 8.07 -5.82 2.53
N LYS A 52 8.99 -5.11 1.87
CA LYS A 52 10.03 -4.30 2.52
C LYS A 52 9.41 -3.15 3.33
N LEU A 53 8.42 -2.44 2.78
CA LEU A 53 7.70 -1.39 3.50
C LEU A 53 6.98 -1.90 4.75
N ILE A 54 6.36 -3.08 4.67
CA ILE A 54 5.72 -3.73 5.82
C ILE A 54 6.73 -4.04 6.91
N ALA A 55 7.90 -4.59 6.55
CA ALA A 55 8.96 -4.88 7.50
C ALA A 55 9.46 -3.60 8.19
N GLU A 56 9.72 -2.53 7.42
CA GLU A 56 10.15 -1.23 7.96
C GLU A 56 9.09 -0.60 8.88
N ALA A 57 7.82 -0.71 8.54
CA ALA A 57 6.73 -0.22 9.37
C ALA A 57 6.60 -1.00 10.70
N LYS A 58 6.85 -2.32 10.68
CA LYS A 58 6.77 -3.18 11.88
C LYS A 58 7.87 -2.92 12.89
N ILE A 59 9.04 -2.43 12.47
CA ILE A 59 10.17 -2.13 13.38
C ILE A 59 10.14 -0.69 13.93
N ARG A 60 9.18 0.13 13.49
CA ARG A 60 9.03 1.51 14.00
C ARG A 60 8.83 1.55 15.51
N PRO A 61 9.25 2.65 16.18
CA PRO A 61 8.97 2.84 17.59
C PRO A 61 7.47 2.74 17.87
N LEU A 62 7.13 2.13 19.01
CA LEU A 62 5.74 2.07 19.48
C LEU A 62 5.24 3.48 19.78
N ASN A 63 3.97 3.71 19.47
CA ASN A 63 3.24 4.96 19.67
C ASN A 63 3.84 6.20 18.98
N ALA A 64 4.76 5.99 18.03
CA ALA A 64 5.27 7.06 17.16
C ALA A 64 4.46 7.13 15.86
N GLU A 65 3.98 8.32 15.54
CA GLU A 65 3.37 8.61 14.24
C GLU A 65 4.42 8.63 13.14
N PHE A 66 4.08 8.13 11.96
CA PHE A 66 4.92 8.20 10.76
C PHE A 66 4.07 8.27 9.50
N ILE A 67 4.64 8.80 8.43
CA ILE A 67 4.12 8.73 7.07
C ILE A 67 4.95 7.74 6.24
N LEU A 68 4.42 7.26 5.12
CA LEU A 68 5.18 6.36 4.24
C LEU A 68 6.51 6.98 3.79
N PHE A 69 6.58 8.29 3.61
CA PHE A 69 7.81 8.99 3.21
C PHE A 69 8.93 8.90 4.24
N ASP A 70 8.62 8.61 5.51
CA ASP A 70 9.63 8.44 6.54
C ASP A 70 10.35 7.09 6.38
N LEU A 71 9.74 6.12 5.67
CA LEU A 71 10.29 4.79 5.46
C LEU A 71 11.42 4.86 4.41
N PRO A 72 12.64 4.36 4.72
CA PRO A 72 13.80 4.46 3.84
C PRO A 72 13.52 3.96 2.42
N SER A 73 12.90 2.79 2.29
CA SER A 73 12.61 2.21 0.97
C SER A 73 11.59 3.03 0.18
N PHE A 74 10.63 3.66 0.83
CA PHE A 74 9.66 4.53 0.14
C PHE A 74 10.30 5.85 -0.29
N LYS A 75 11.22 6.38 0.52
CA LYS A 75 11.98 7.59 0.23
C LYS A 75 12.95 7.37 -0.93
N GLU A 76 13.61 6.21 -0.97
CA GLU A 76 14.53 5.83 -2.04
C GLU A 76 13.84 5.75 -3.40
N ILE A 77 12.56 5.39 -3.48
CA ILE A 77 11.77 5.45 -4.74
C ILE A 77 11.73 6.87 -5.32
N CYS A 78 11.94 7.92 -4.50
CA CYS A 78 12.06 9.30 -5.00
C CYS A 78 13.44 9.62 -5.59
N ILE A 79 14.50 8.91 -5.15
CA ILE A 79 15.90 9.21 -5.44
C ILE A 79 16.44 8.26 -6.51
N ALA A 80 16.23 6.96 -6.34
CA ALA A 80 16.39 5.98 -7.38
C ALA A 80 15.31 6.28 -8.42
N LYS A 81 15.71 6.82 -9.57
CA LYS A 81 14.92 6.71 -10.79
C LYS A 81 14.58 5.22 -10.87
N ALA A 82 13.31 4.86 -10.64
CA ALA A 82 12.82 3.49 -10.74
C ALA A 82 13.55 2.86 -11.92
N GLU A 83 14.32 1.80 -11.68
CA GLU A 83 15.40 1.31 -12.56
C GLU A 83 14.92 1.02 -14.00
N ASN A 84 13.60 1.07 -14.21
CA ASN A 84 12.90 1.13 -15.48
C ASN A 84 12.56 2.57 -15.94
N ALA A 85 13.19 2.98 -17.04
CA ALA A 85 12.98 4.26 -17.73
C ALA A 85 11.51 4.62 -18.07
N ASN A 86 10.56 3.69 -17.96
CA ASN A 86 9.15 3.87 -18.34
C ASN A 86 8.19 4.17 -17.18
N LEU A 87 8.60 4.02 -15.91
CA LEU A 87 7.73 4.22 -14.74
C LEU A 87 8.10 5.48 -13.97
N LYS A 88 7.18 6.45 -13.92
CA LYS A 88 7.37 7.67 -13.11
C LYS A 88 7.34 7.30 -11.62
N PRO A 89 8.31 7.77 -10.81
CA PRO A 89 8.32 7.56 -9.35
C PRO A 89 7.02 7.94 -8.63
N SER A 90 6.29 8.94 -9.13
CA SER A 90 4.97 9.31 -8.60
C SER A 90 3.92 8.21 -8.75
N MET A 91 3.94 7.46 -9.86
CA MET A 91 3.01 6.36 -10.12
C MET A 91 3.30 5.17 -9.22
N VAL A 92 4.59 4.81 -9.06
CA VAL A 92 5.02 3.74 -8.17
C VAL A 92 4.61 4.04 -6.73
N ARG A 93 4.86 5.26 -6.25
CA ARG A 93 4.42 5.72 -4.92
C ARG A 93 2.91 5.66 -4.74
N ALA A 94 2.14 6.10 -5.73
CA ALA A 94 0.70 6.06 -5.65
C ALA A 94 0.15 4.62 -5.57
N ARG A 95 0.75 3.67 -6.32
CA ARG A 95 0.40 2.25 -6.26
C ARG A 95 0.75 1.64 -4.90
N LEU A 96 2.00 1.78 -4.45
CA LEU A 96 2.45 1.25 -3.17
C LEU A 96 1.67 1.84 -2.00
N GLY A 97 1.41 3.15 -2.00
CA GLY A 97 0.61 3.80 -0.97
C GLY A 97 -0.82 3.26 -0.89
N LYS A 98 -1.46 2.96 -2.03
CA LYS A 98 -2.79 2.32 -2.05
C LYS A 98 -2.74 0.89 -1.50
N SER A 99 -1.78 0.08 -1.96
CA SER A 99 -1.63 -1.29 -1.49
C SER A 99 -1.33 -1.36 0.02
N PHE A 100 -0.44 -0.51 0.51
CA PHE A 100 -0.12 -0.43 1.94
C PHE A 100 -1.33 0.00 2.78
N ASN A 101 -2.08 1.02 2.34
CA ASN A 101 -3.31 1.44 3.04
C ASN A 101 -4.32 0.29 3.15
N LYS A 102 -4.53 -0.46 2.06
CA LYS A 102 -5.44 -1.62 2.04
C LYS A 102 -4.99 -2.71 3.00
N LEU A 103 -3.69 -2.96 3.12
CA LEU A 103 -3.14 -3.91 4.08
C LEU A 103 -3.31 -3.46 5.53
N VAL A 104 -3.13 -2.16 5.81
CA VAL A 104 -3.35 -1.61 7.16
C VAL A 104 -4.81 -1.70 7.55
N GLU A 105 -5.73 -1.40 6.62
CA GLU A 105 -7.18 -1.54 6.82
C GLU A 105 -7.58 -3.00 7.14
N LYS A 106 -7.01 -3.96 6.41
CA LYS A 106 -7.20 -5.40 6.65
C LYS A 106 -6.45 -5.94 7.88
N LYS A 107 -5.78 -5.08 8.67
CA LYS A 107 -4.95 -5.47 9.83
C LYS A 107 -3.80 -6.45 9.50
N MET A 108 -3.37 -6.51 8.24
CA MET A 108 -2.30 -7.43 7.79
C MET A 108 -0.88 -6.89 8.03
N VAL A 109 -0.76 -5.62 8.41
CA VAL A 109 0.53 -4.98 8.77
C VAL A 109 0.77 -5.06 10.29
N GLY A 110 0.34 -6.15 10.93
CA GLY A 110 0.49 -6.37 12.37
C GLY A 110 -0.18 -5.25 13.20
N SER A 111 0.60 -4.61 14.08
CA SER A 111 0.13 -3.57 15.01
C SER A 111 0.12 -2.15 14.42
N VAL A 112 0.35 -1.99 13.12
CA VAL A 112 0.27 -0.69 12.43
C VAL A 112 -1.18 -0.34 12.12
N ARG A 113 -1.59 0.90 12.42
CA ARG A 113 -2.93 1.44 12.19
C ARG A 113 -2.86 2.85 11.59
N ARG A 114 -3.95 3.26 10.93
CA ARG A 114 -4.13 4.67 10.52
C ARG A 114 -4.45 5.51 11.75
N VAL A 115 -3.77 6.66 11.87
CA VAL A 115 -4.10 7.63 12.92
C VAL A 115 -5.43 8.29 12.59
N ARG A 116 -6.25 8.52 13.62
CA ARG A 116 -7.47 9.31 13.55
C ARG A 116 -7.29 10.61 14.32
N ASN A 117 -7.93 11.67 13.85
CA ASN A 117 -8.06 12.94 14.56
C ASN A 117 -9.06 12.78 15.72
N GLU A 118 -9.16 13.81 16.57
CA GLU A 118 -10.11 13.85 17.71
C GLU A 118 -11.58 13.73 17.27
N ASP A 119 -11.90 14.16 16.05
CA ASP A 119 -13.21 14.06 15.43
C ASP A 119 -13.53 12.65 14.85
N GLY A 120 -12.60 11.69 14.99
CA GLY A 120 -12.72 10.33 14.44
C GLY A 120 -12.39 10.21 12.95
N SER A 121 -12.12 11.32 12.24
CA SER A 121 -11.69 11.31 10.85
C SER A 121 -10.26 10.79 10.69
N LEU A 122 -9.91 10.27 9.51
CA LEU A 122 -8.55 9.81 9.23
C LEU A 122 -7.58 11.00 9.20
N LYS A 123 -6.47 10.89 9.93
CA LYS A 123 -5.43 11.92 9.96
C LYS A 123 -4.61 11.91 8.66
N PHE A 124 -4.37 13.11 8.14
CA PHE A 124 -3.50 13.38 7.00
C PHE A 124 -2.59 14.57 7.30
N ILE A 125 -1.34 14.51 6.83
CA ILE A 125 -0.40 15.64 6.83
C ILE A 125 -0.07 15.94 5.37
N SER A 126 -0.43 17.13 4.90
CA SER A 126 -0.24 17.55 3.49
C SER A 126 -0.72 16.49 2.49
N SER A 127 -1.97 16.02 2.66
CA SER A 127 -2.60 14.95 1.85
C SER A 127 -1.95 13.56 1.95
N THR A 128 -1.00 13.36 2.87
CA THR A 128 -0.33 12.09 3.11
C THR A 128 -0.93 11.37 4.30
N ALA A 129 -1.20 10.09 4.14
CA ALA A 129 -1.72 9.23 5.20
C ALA A 129 -0.72 9.09 6.36
N VAL A 130 -1.19 9.34 7.59
CA VAL A 130 -0.45 9.11 8.83
C VAL A 130 -0.78 7.75 9.42
N PHE A 131 0.25 7.09 9.93
CA PHE A 131 0.21 5.76 10.55
C PHE A 131 0.85 5.81 11.93
N ILE A 132 0.48 4.85 12.77
CA ILE A 132 1.06 4.64 14.11
C ILE A 132 1.18 3.15 14.34
N ARG A 133 2.28 2.72 14.97
CA ARG A 133 2.42 1.36 15.49
C ARG A 133 1.98 1.36 16.95
N LYS A 134 0.97 0.57 17.31
CA LYS A 134 0.52 0.42 18.71
C LYS A 134 1.02 -0.89 19.31
N ALA A 135 1.03 -0.99 20.64
CA ALA A 135 1.21 -2.28 21.28
C ALA A 135 -0.02 -3.17 21.04
N GLU A 136 0.12 -4.50 21.16
CA GLU A 136 -1.02 -5.42 21.04
C GLU A 136 -2.05 -5.23 22.16
N GLU A 137 -1.61 -4.84 23.35
CA GLU A 137 -2.49 -4.52 24.49
C GLU A 137 -3.37 -3.28 24.23
N ASP A 138 -2.83 -2.26 23.56
CA ASP A 138 -3.59 -1.05 23.16
C ASP A 138 -4.61 -1.30 22.03
N LEU A 139 -4.58 -2.49 21.41
CA LEU A 139 -5.48 -2.86 20.32
C LEU A 139 -6.82 -3.44 20.83
N GLU A 140 -6.84 -4.08 22.00
CA GLU A 140 -8.07 -4.59 22.64
C GLU A 140 -8.90 -3.45 23.25
N ASP A 141 -8.25 -2.48 23.89
CA ASP A 141 -8.91 -1.31 24.50
C ASP A 141 -9.61 -0.40 23.47
N ALA A 142 -9.08 -0.33 22.25
CA ALA A 142 -9.71 0.43 21.16
C ALA A 142 -10.95 -0.28 20.57
N MET A 143 -11.05 -1.61 20.69
CA MET A 143 -12.21 -2.37 20.26
C MET A 143 -13.37 -2.25 21.27
N HIS A 144 -13.07 -2.24 22.57
CA HIS A 144 -14.09 -2.08 23.63
C HIS A 144 -14.75 -0.69 23.70
N ARG A 145 -14.17 0.34 23.08
CA ARG A 145 -14.75 1.70 23.04
C ARG A 145 -15.68 1.97 21.86
N ILE A 146 -15.79 1.04 20.90
CA ILE A 146 -16.66 1.21 19.72
C ILE A 146 -18.05 0.60 19.96
N ASP A 147 -18.20 -0.26 20.98
CA ASP A 147 -19.47 -0.93 21.34
C ASP A 147 -20.25 -0.24 22.49
N LYS A 148 -19.98 1.03 22.79
CA LYS A 148 -20.72 1.83 23.79
C LYS A 148 -21.18 3.15 23.20
#